data_AF-A0A6A4PMS5-F1
#
_entry.id   AF-A0A6A4PMS5-F1
#
_cell.length_a   1.000
_cell.length_b   1.000
_cell.length_c   1.000
_cell.angle_alpha   90.00
_cell.angle_beta   90.00
_cell.angle_gamma   90.00
#
_symmetry.space_group_name_H-M   'P 1'
#
loop_
_entity.id
_entity.type
_entity.pdbx_description
1 polymer ?
#
loop_
_entity_poly.entity_id
_entity_poly.type
_entity_poly.pdbx_seq_one_letter_code
_entity_poly.pdbx_strand_id
1 'polypeptide(L)'
;MNNKRFLNLLQVEYSIIPENGDRKPVHVQKANIPLEKGGYLIYGVAHQHGGSAGSTLYGQDGRILCNSRPRYGTGKEAGNEKGYLVAMSECLPKPGSVKIHDNEILTLESRYNNTYLTGLMGHFYIFVAEKLQQ
;
A
#
# COMPACT_ATOMS: atom_id res chain seq x y z
N MET A 1 -33.62 12.05 4.40
CA MET A 1 -32.67 10.97 4.75
C MET A 1 -31.56 10.94 3.70
N ASN A 2 -30.53 11.79 3.83
CA ASN A 2 -29.45 11.94 2.84
C ASN A 2 -28.09 11.74 3.52
N ASN A 3 -27.56 10.51 3.54
CA ASN A 3 -26.20 10.28 4.04
C ASN A 3 -25.45 9.29 3.12
N LYS A 4 -25.36 9.63 1.83
CA LYS A 4 -24.64 8.81 0.85
C LYS A 4 -23.22 9.35 0.65
N ARG A 5 -22.25 8.50 0.99
CA ARG A 5 -20.96 8.29 0.31
C ARG A 5 -19.94 9.44 0.36
N PHE A 6 -19.00 9.35 1.30
CA PHE A 6 -17.70 10.00 1.19
C PHE A 6 -16.60 8.98 1.53
N LEU A 7 -16.43 8.02 0.63
CA LEU A 7 -15.32 7.07 0.63
C LEU A 7 -14.58 7.29 -0.70
N ASN A 8 -13.43 7.96 -0.65
CA ASN A 8 -12.54 8.00 -1.81
C ASN A 8 -11.76 6.69 -1.83
N LEU A 9 -12.03 5.85 -2.85
CA LEU A 9 -11.20 4.69 -3.17
C LEU A 9 -10.13 5.15 -4.15
N LEU A 10 -8.88 5.01 -3.76
CA LEU A 10 -7.76 5.21 -4.65
C LEU A 10 -7.07 3.87 -4.87
N GLN A 11 -6.94 3.48 -6.14
CA GLN A 11 -6.14 2.36 -6.61
C GLN A 11 -4.94 2.92 -7.37
N VAL A 12 -3.74 2.48 -7.00
CA VAL A 12 -2.51 2.87 -7.69
C VAL A 12 -1.83 1.62 -8.21
N GLU A 13 -1.64 1.57 -9.53
CA GLU A 13 -0.94 0.49 -10.23
C GLU A 13 0.47 0.93 -10.60
N TYR A 14 1.43 0.04 -10.46
CA TYR A 14 2.78 0.26 -10.94
C TYR A 14 3.42 -1.05 -11.37
N SER A 15 4.30 -0.95 -12.37
CA SER A 15 5.12 -2.04 -12.86
C SER A 15 6.57 -1.75 -12.52
N ILE A 16 7.29 -2.77 -12.07
CA ILE A 16 8.73 -2.70 -11.84
C ILE A 16 9.43 -3.47 -12.95
N ILE A 17 10.39 -2.81 -13.60
CA ILE A 17 11.32 -3.43 -14.55
C ILE A 17 12.55 -3.87 -13.76
N PRO A 18 12.91 -5.17 -13.76
CA PRO A 18 14.12 -5.62 -13.09
C PRO A 18 15.37 -5.03 -13.77
N GLU A 19 16.27 -4.41 -12.99
CA GLU A 19 17.59 -3.99 -13.48
C GLU A 19 18.55 -5.18 -13.47
N ASN A 20 19.25 -5.42 -14.59
CA ASN A 20 20.39 -6.33 -14.64
C ASN A 20 21.60 -5.66 -13.97
N GLY A 21 21.95 -6.08 -12.76
CA GLY A 21 23.12 -5.60 -12.04
C GLY A 21 23.35 -6.35 -10.73
N ASP A 22 24.63 -6.55 -10.39
CA ASP A 22 25.04 -7.26 -9.18
C ASP A 22 24.38 -6.68 -7.92
N ARG A 23 23.56 -7.51 -7.26
CA ARG A 23 23.11 -7.39 -5.86
C ARG A 23 22.65 -5.99 -5.41
N LYS A 24 21.51 -5.50 -5.91
CA LYS A 24 20.61 -4.68 -5.08
C LYS A 24 19.60 -5.60 -4.39
N PRO A 25 19.58 -5.69 -3.04
CA PRO A 25 18.73 -6.68 -2.36
C PRO A 25 17.23 -6.35 -2.44
N VAL A 26 16.87 -5.06 -2.59
CA VAL A 26 15.48 -4.58 -2.65
C VAL A 26 15.34 -3.51 -3.72
N HIS A 27 14.48 -3.74 -4.71
CA HIS A 27 13.99 -2.74 -5.64
C HIS A 27 12.91 -1.88 -4.98
N VAL A 28 12.97 -0.56 -5.20
CA VAL A 28 12.02 0.40 -4.63
C VAL A 28 11.41 1.23 -5.76
N GLN A 29 10.09 1.20 -5.86
CA GLN A 29 9.33 2.03 -6.78
C GLN A 29 8.46 3.00 -5.99
N LYS A 30 8.37 4.25 -6.44
CA LYS A 30 7.53 5.28 -5.83
C LYS A 30 6.52 5.82 -6.83
N ALA A 31 5.34 6.18 -6.32
CA ALA A 31 4.31 6.90 -7.05
C ALA A 31 3.80 8.06 -6.18
N ASN A 32 3.65 9.23 -6.79
CA ASN A 32 3.11 10.43 -6.15
C ASN A 32 1.65 10.56 -6.51
N ILE A 33 0.81 10.76 -5.50
CA ILE A 33 -0.64 10.81 -5.64
C ILE A 33 -1.11 12.15 -5.08
N PRO A 34 -1.39 13.15 -5.92
CA PRO A 34 -2.00 14.39 -5.47
C PRO A 34 -3.46 14.11 -5.05
N LEU A 35 -3.83 14.46 -3.82
CA LEU A 35 -5.23 14.48 -3.38
C LEU A 35 -5.71 15.93 -3.31
N GLU A 36 -6.72 16.27 -4.11
CA GLU A 36 -7.37 17.58 -4.05
C GLU A 36 -8.04 17.81 -2.68
N LYS A 37 -8.68 16.76 -2.15
CA LYS A 37 -9.38 16.78 -0.87
C LYS A 37 -8.90 15.65 0.03
N GLY A 38 -8.46 16.03 1.23
CA GLY A 38 -8.00 15.12 2.26
C GLY A 38 -9.15 14.53 3.06
N GLY A 39 -8.82 14.04 4.25
CA GLY A 39 -9.77 13.39 5.14
C GLY A 39 -9.06 12.52 6.16
N TYR A 40 -9.76 11.53 6.68
CA TYR A 40 -9.22 10.57 7.63
C TYR A 40 -9.04 9.23 6.95
N LEU A 41 -7.82 8.69 7.00
CA LEU A 41 -7.58 7.32 6.56
C LEU A 41 -8.36 6.38 7.49
N ILE A 42 -9.18 5.50 6.91
CA ILE A 42 -9.95 4.51 7.68
C ILE A 42 -9.56 3.07 7.34
N TYR A 43 -8.96 2.86 6.16
CA TYR A 43 -8.45 1.57 5.73
C TYR A 43 -7.36 1.76 4.69
N GLY A 44 -6.33 0.92 4.75
CA GLY A 44 -5.34 0.80 3.67
C GLY A 44 -4.80 -0.62 3.56
N VAL A 45 -4.57 -1.10 2.35
CA VAL A 45 -3.92 -2.40 2.11
C VAL A 45 -3.18 -2.39 0.79
N ALA A 46 -2.00 -3.00 0.76
CA ALA A 46 -1.31 -3.28 -0.49
C ALA A 46 -1.76 -4.65 -1.03
N HIS A 47 -1.79 -4.77 -2.35
CA HIS A 47 -1.79 -6.04 -3.04
C HIS A 47 -0.48 -6.12 -3.82
N GLN A 48 0.34 -7.12 -3.54
CA GLN A 48 1.62 -7.31 -4.19
C GLN A 48 1.77 -8.78 -4.56
N HIS A 49 2.65 -9.06 -5.53
CA HIS A 49 2.96 -10.41 -5.96
C HIS A 49 4.20 -10.97 -5.24
N GLY A 50 4.63 -12.18 -5.62
CA GLY A 50 5.83 -12.82 -5.09
C GLY A 50 7.06 -11.90 -5.14
N GLY A 51 7.84 -11.90 -4.07
CA GLY A 51 8.99 -11.01 -3.92
C GLY A 51 8.68 -9.71 -3.19
N SER A 52 7.44 -9.44 -2.79
CA SER A 52 7.13 -8.28 -1.95
C SER A 52 8.01 -8.22 -0.70
N ALA A 53 8.59 -7.04 -0.46
CA ALA A 53 9.22 -6.63 0.79
C ALA A 53 8.36 -5.59 1.55
N GLY A 54 7.11 -5.39 1.10
CA GLY A 54 6.12 -4.47 1.66
C GLY A 54 5.88 -3.22 0.83
N SER A 55 4.87 -2.47 1.25
CA SER A 55 4.51 -1.20 0.67
C SER A 55 4.05 -0.22 1.74
N THR A 56 4.53 1.01 1.65
CA THR A 56 4.26 2.06 2.64
C THR A 56 3.69 3.29 1.95
N LEU A 57 2.59 3.80 2.51
CA LEU A 57 1.99 5.06 2.13
C LEU A 57 2.46 6.16 3.08
N TYR A 58 3.03 7.22 2.51
CA TYR A 58 3.53 8.37 3.24
C TYR A 58 2.69 9.61 2.95
N GLY A 59 2.53 10.45 3.98
CA GLY A 59 2.12 11.84 3.81
C GLY A 59 3.24 12.68 3.22
N GLN A 60 2.91 13.88 2.76
CA GLN A 60 3.87 14.78 2.12
C GLN A 60 4.98 15.22 3.09
N ASP A 61 4.68 15.25 4.39
CA ASP A 61 5.62 15.53 5.48
C ASP A 61 6.49 14.32 5.87
N GLY A 62 6.38 13.20 5.15
CA GLY A 62 7.13 11.97 5.42
C GLY A 62 6.53 11.09 6.51
N ARG A 63 5.39 11.45 7.11
CA ARG A 63 4.72 10.60 8.10
C ARG A 63 4.24 9.30 7.45
N ILE A 64 4.33 8.18 8.17
CA ILE A 64 3.77 6.91 7.72
C ILE A 64 2.26 6.93 7.97
N LEU A 65 1.47 6.89 6.90
CA LEU A 65 0.01 6.81 6.96
C LEU A 65 -0.46 5.35 7.04
N CYS A 66 0.18 4.46 6.27
CA CYS A 66 -0.07 3.02 6.31
C CYS A 66 1.17 2.25 5.89
N ASN A 67 1.48 1.16 6.60
CA ASN A 67 2.54 0.24 6.24
C ASN A 67 1.94 -1.17 6.07
N SER A 68 1.80 -1.60 4.83
CA SER A 68 1.26 -2.92 4.47
C SER A 68 2.42 -3.89 4.26
N ARG A 69 2.51 -4.89 5.14
CA ARG A 69 3.62 -5.84 5.22
C ARG A 69 3.23 -7.19 4.65
N PRO A 70 4.15 -7.86 3.94
CA PRO A 70 3.88 -9.18 3.39
C PRO A 70 3.88 -10.24 4.49
N ARG A 71 2.99 -11.22 4.36
CA ARG A 71 3.01 -12.46 5.11
C ARG A 71 3.31 -13.60 4.15
N TYR A 72 4.42 -14.27 4.38
CA TYR A 72 4.81 -15.45 3.62
C TYR A 72 4.35 -16.73 4.33
N GLY A 73 3.86 -17.69 3.55
CA GLY A 73 3.48 -19.00 4.05
C GLY A 73 4.68 -19.80 4.52
N THR A 74 4.43 -20.77 5.40
CA THR A 74 5.48 -21.64 5.99
C THR A 74 5.17 -23.13 5.88
N GLY A 75 3.95 -23.49 5.46
CA GLY A 75 3.42 -24.84 5.39
C GLY A 75 3.24 -25.38 3.97
N LYS A 76 2.33 -26.35 3.82
CA LYS A 76 2.00 -27.01 2.55
C LYS A 76 0.51 -26.92 2.19
N GLU A 77 -0.27 -26.25 3.03
CA GLU A 77 -1.72 -26.09 2.87
C GLU A 77 -2.04 -24.90 1.97
N ALA A 78 -3.20 -24.94 1.32
CA ALA A 78 -3.70 -23.85 0.50
C ALA A 78 -3.80 -22.54 1.32
N GLY A 79 -3.14 -21.48 0.88
CA GLY A 79 -3.07 -20.20 1.60
C GLY A 79 -2.02 -20.13 2.72
N ASN A 80 -1.16 -21.13 2.85
CA ASN A 80 -0.01 -21.13 3.75
C ASN A 80 1.22 -21.82 3.11
N GLU A 81 1.38 -21.73 1.80
CA GLU A 81 2.43 -22.42 1.06
C GLU A 81 3.80 -21.80 1.36
N LYS A 82 4.77 -22.63 1.73
CA LYS A 82 6.11 -22.21 2.12
C LYS A 82 6.77 -21.36 1.02
N GLY A 83 7.13 -20.12 1.37
CA GLY A 83 7.83 -19.20 0.47
C GLY A 83 6.93 -18.43 -0.49
N TYR A 84 5.62 -18.68 -0.49
CA TYR A 84 4.65 -17.88 -1.23
C TYR A 84 4.16 -16.72 -0.40
N LEU A 85 3.89 -15.59 -1.06
CA LEU A 85 3.20 -14.47 -0.44
C LEU A 85 1.73 -14.85 -0.31
N VAL A 86 1.24 -15.01 0.92
CA VAL A 86 -0.11 -15.50 1.20
C VAL A 86 -1.06 -14.41 1.70
N ALA A 87 -0.54 -13.30 2.21
CA ALA A 87 -1.34 -12.13 2.59
C ALA A 87 -0.50 -10.85 2.66
N MET A 88 -1.20 -9.71 2.67
CA MET A 88 -0.66 -8.40 3.00
C MET A 88 -1.37 -7.86 4.24
N SER A 89 -0.66 -7.17 5.13
CA SER A 89 -1.28 -6.61 6.33
C SER A 89 -2.12 -5.38 6.00
N GLU A 90 -3.28 -5.29 6.63
CA GLU A 90 -4.16 -4.13 6.54
C GLU A 90 -3.79 -3.06 7.56
N CYS A 91 -4.06 -1.80 7.23
CA CYS A 91 -4.02 -0.68 8.13
C CYS A 91 -5.43 -0.28 8.50
N LEU A 92 -5.79 -0.51 9.77
CA LEU A 92 -7.06 -0.13 10.36
C LEU A 92 -6.79 0.90 11.48
N PRO A 93 -6.51 2.17 11.13
CA PRO A 93 -6.25 3.20 12.12
C PRO A 93 -7.51 3.46 12.98
N LYS A 94 -7.29 3.91 14.22
CA LYS A 94 -8.40 4.40 15.05
C LYS A 94 -9.08 5.56 14.33
N PRO A 95 -10.43 5.65 14.31
CA PRO A 95 -11.13 6.77 13.69
C PRO A 95 -10.54 8.11 14.15
N GLY A 96 -10.14 8.96 13.20
CA GLY A 96 -9.57 10.28 13.46
C GLY A 96 -8.09 10.34 13.82
N SER A 97 -7.41 9.19 13.98
CA SER A 97 -5.99 9.17 14.36
C SER A 97 -5.04 9.51 13.21
N VAL A 98 -5.44 9.26 11.96
CA VAL A 98 -4.60 9.49 10.78
C VAL A 98 -5.33 10.46 9.85
N LYS A 99 -4.86 11.71 9.83
CA LYS A 99 -5.41 12.79 9.00
C LYS A 99 -4.52 13.02 7.78
N ILE A 100 -5.16 13.17 6.62
CA ILE A 100 -4.58 13.60 5.36
C ILE A 100 -5.15 15.00 5.08
N HIS A 101 -4.29 15.95 4.73
CA HIS A 101 -4.68 17.33 4.47
C HIS A 101 -5.15 17.52 3.04
N ASP A 102 -5.95 18.57 2.81
CA ASP A 102 -6.33 18.99 1.46
C ASP A 102 -5.08 19.41 0.69
N ASN A 103 -5.05 19.07 -0.61
CA ASN A 103 -3.92 19.32 -1.51
C ASN A 103 -2.61 18.62 -1.10
N GLU A 104 -2.66 17.61 -0.23
CA GLU A 104 -1.49 16.83 0.14
C GLU A 104 -1.10 15.84 -0.98
N ILE A 105 0.20 15.76 -1.28
CA ILE A 105 0.75 14.76 -2.20
C ILE A 105 1.19 13.54 -1.39
N LEU A 106 0.46 12.45 -1.51
CA LEU A 106 0.84 11.19 -0.89
C LEU A 106 1.91 10.49 -1.72
N THR A 107 2.86 9.84 -1.03
CA THR A 107 3.87 9.02 -1.69
C THR A 107 3.60 7.56 -1.37
N LEU A 108 3.29 6.76 -2.39
CA LEU A 108 3.26 5.31 -2.26
C LEU A 108 4.64 4.76 -2.60
N GLU A 109 5.26 4.08 -1.64
CA GLU A 109 6.49 3.31 -1.84
C GLU A 109 6.18 1.82 -1.89
N SER A 110 6.72 1.14 -2.87
CA SER A 110 6.67 -0.31 -3.00
C SER A 110 8.06 -0.89 -3.03
N ARG A 111 8.25 -1.97 -2.29
CA ARG A 111 9.53 -2.64 -2.12
C ARG A 111 9.40 -4.09 -2.56
N TYR A 112 10.34 -4.55 -3.38
CA TYR A 112 10.42 -5.92 -3.86
C TYR A 112 11.84 -6.45 -3.76
N ASN A 113 12.02 -7.69 -3.31
CA ASN A 113 13.27 -8.39 -3.40
C ASN A 113 13.48 -8.86 -4.85
N ASN A 114 14.67 -8.60 -5.40
CA ASN A 114 15.05 -8.95 -6.77
C ASN A 114 15.35 -10.46 -6.93
N THR A 115 14.50 -11.31 -6.36
CA THR A 115 14.62 -12.78 -6.41
C THR A 115 13.76 -13.35 -7.56
N TYR A 116 12.96 -12.52 -8.25
CA TYR A 116 11.99 -12.94 -9.25
C TYR A 116 12.20 -12.18 -10.57
N LEU A 117 12.23 -12.91 -11.69
CA LEU A 117 12.60 -12.42 -13.04
C LEU A 117 11.40 -11.97 -13.89
N THR A 118 10.17 -12.09 -13.39
CA THR A 118 8.95 -11.67 -14.08
C THR A 118 8.57 -10.25 -13.69
N GLY A 119 7.90 -9.50 -14.58
CA GLY A 119 7.40 -8.17 -14.26
C GLY A 119 6.60 -8.17 -12.95
N LEU A 120 6.97 -7.27 -12.05
CA LEU A 120 6.33 -7.15 -10.74
C LEU A 120 5.27 -6.07 -10.83
N MET A 121 4.08 -6.37 -10.32
CA MET A 121 2.96 -5.44 -10.26
C MET A 121 2.51 -5.36 -8.80
N GLY A 122 2.11 -4.18 -8.36
CA GLY A 122 1.34 -4.07 -7.14
C GLY A 122 0.26 -3.00 -7.21
N HIS A 123 -0.75 -3.18 -6.37
CA HIS A 123 -1.80 -2.24 -6.09
C HIS A 123 -1.72 -1.75 -4.66
N PHE A 124 -2.29 -0.58 -4.41
CA PHE A 124 -2.58 -0.13 -3.07
C PHE A 124 -3.97 0.46 -3.03
N TYR A 125 -4.79 -0.02 -2.09
CA TYR A 125 -6.13 0.48 -1.84
C TYR A 125 -6.10 1.33 -0.58
N ILE A 126 -6.66 2.54 -0.67
CA ILE A 126 -6.99 3.34 0.51
C ILE A 126 -8.47 3.72 0.48
N PHE A 127 -9.04 3.78 1.67
CA PHE A 127 -10.33 4.42 1.90
C PHE A 127 -10.13 5.62 2.82
N VAL A 128 -10.54 6.78 2.34
CA VAL A 128 -10.46 8.05 3.06
C VAL A 128 -11.86 8.59 3.29
N ALA A 129 -12.18 8.89 4.55
CA ALA A 129 -13.43 9.52 4.97
C ALA A 129 -13.22 11.03 5.16
N GLU A 130 -13.93 11.87 4.41
CA GLU A 130 -13.80 13.32 4.54
C GLU A 130 -14.23 13.86 5.91
N LYS A 131 -15.24 13.22 6.50
CA LYS A 131 -15.79 13.53 7.83
C LYS A 131 -15.96 12.24 8.59
N LEU A 132 -15.64 12.29 9.88
CA LEU A 132 -15.99 11.23 10.82
C LEU A 132 -17.40 11.53 11.33
N GLN A 133 -18.25 10.52 11.41
CA GLN A 133 -19.51 10.66 12.15
C GLN A 133 -19.15 10.92 13.62
N GLN A 134 -19.63 12.04 14.16
CA GLN A 134 -19.58 12.36 15.58
C GLN A 134 -20.57 11.48 16.36
#